data_AF-A0A2Z3H236-F1
#
_entry.id   AF-A0A2Z3H236-F1
#
_cell.length_a   1.000
_cell.length_b   1.000
_cell.length_c   1.000
_cell.angle_alpha   90.00
_cell.angle_beta   90.00
_cell.angle_gamma   90.00
#
_symmetry.space_group_name_H-M   'P 1'
#
loop_
_entity.id
_entity.type
_entity.pdbx_description
1 polymer ?
#
loop_
_entity_poly.entity_id
_entity_poly.type
_entity_poly.pdbx_seq_one_letter_code
_entity_poly.pdbx_strand_id
1 'polypeptide(L)'
;MAPKPVVILAKEKDYFDVRGAEEAFGRLRRLYKLLGAEENVKLHVGPTGHGYSIENREAMYQWFNTVTGVSDVKTEPKLVIEKEEDLYAAPKGQVSELNSRTVFSFTAATARQLEDARRVKPGALAKRVRDALDLPTSDSAPDYRILRPVTGRKYPKPFATAYALETEKPAVAVVYRLDDQQHLSRPPKNTGGATVYVSHHSADAELRDEPLLTELVKAEPKTVFYACDVRGVGESRPDTCGGTNQFLTAYGSDYFYAAHGVMLDRPYVGQKTFDVLRVLEWLKTVGHKEVHLVAKGWGAIPATFAALLSGLVTRVTLKNALASYSDVARAEQYVWPLSCFVPGVLRSFDLPDCYAALAAKQLRLIDPWGADGKPK
;
A
#
# COMPACT_ATOMS: atom_id res chain seq x y z
N MET A 1 -25.91 9.52 -12.08
CA MET A 1 -25.31 10.48 -13.03
C MET A 1 -26.03 10.43 -14.37
N ALA A 2 -25.88 9.38 -15.17
CA ALA A 2 -26.67 9.25 -16.40
C ALA A 2 -28.18 9.13 -16.09
N PRO A 3 -29.09 9.71 -16.92
CA PRO A 3 -28.86 10.48 -18.16
C PRO A 3 -28.82 12.02 -17.93
N LYS A 4 -28.54 12.50 -16.72
CA LYS A 4 -28.49 13.94 -16.43
C LYS A 4 -27.34 14.61 -17.19
N PRO A 5 -27.45 15.88 -17.60
CA PRO A 5 -26.39 16.59 -18.32
C PRO A 5 -25.04 16.62 -17.56
N VAL A 6 -23.95 16.26 -18.24
CA VAL A 6 -22.57 16.26 -17.70
C VAL A 6 -21.59 16.83 -18.72
N VAL A 7 -20.66 17.68 -18.26
CA VAL A 7 -19.50 18.11 -19.05
C VAL A 7 -18.20 17.67 -18.36
N ILE A 8 -17.31 17.07 -19.14
CA ILE A 8 -15.94 16.77 -18.74
C ILE A 8 -15.05 17.93 -19.21
N LEU A 9 -14.37 18.57 -18.27
CA LEU A 9 -13.41 19.64 -18.52
C LEU A 9 -12.01 19.08 -18.32
N ALA A 10 -11.27 18.91 -19.41
CA ALA A 10 -9.91 18.41 -19.43
C ALA A 10 -8.94 19.49 -19.94
N LYS A 11 -7.65 19.16 -19.87
CA LYS A 11 -6.52 20.02 -20.21
C LYS A 11 -5.51 19.23 -21.02
N GLU A 12 -5.05 19.81 -22.12
CA GLU A 12 -4.10 19.18 -23.04
C GLU A 12 -2.71 19.00 -22.39
N LYS A 13 -2.27 19.96 -21.58
CA LYS A 13 -0.91 20.00 -21.00
C LYS A 13 -0.90 19.74 -19.50
N ASP A 14 -1.83 18.91 -19.03
CA ASP A 14 -1.95 18.54 -17.63
C ASP A 14 -1.10 17.30 -17.33
N TYR A 15 -0.78 17.11 -16.05
CA TYR A 15 -0.24 15.84 -15.56
C TYR A 15 -1.29 14.74 -15.53
N PHE A 16 -2.58 15.09 -15.56
CA PHE A 16 -3.66 14.17 -15.92
C PHE A 16 -3.75 14.03 -17.44
N ASP A 17 -3.37 12.85 -17.95
CA ASP A 17 -3.32 12.59 -19.38
C ASP A 17 -4.70 12.74 -20.06
N VAL A 18 -4.78 13.62 -21.06
CA VAL A 18 -6.00 13.91 -21.82
C VAL A 18 -6.58 12.66 -22.49
N ARG A 19 -5.74 11.69 -22.87
CA ARG A 19 -6.19 10.42 -23.47
C ARG A 19 -7.09 9.64 -22.51
N GLY A 20 -6.82 9.74 -21.21
CA GLY A 20 -7.70 9.15 -20.18
C GLY A 20 -9.07 9.83 -20.12
N ALA A 21 -9.12 11.15 -20.28
CA ALA A 21 -10.38 11.89 -20.36
C ALA A 21 -11.18 11.55 -21.63
N GLU A 22 -10.50 11.41 -22.78
CA GLU A 22 -11.11 10.97 -24.04
C GLU A 22 -11.70 9.57 -23.93
N GLU A 23 -10.95 8.62 -23.34
CA GLU A 23 -11.44 7.26 -23.12
C GLU A 23 -12.64 7.23 -22.18
N ALA A 24 -12.56 7.95 -21.05
CA ALA A 24 -13.66 8.07 -20.10
C ALA A 24 -14.90 8.68 -20.75
N PHE A 25 -14.74 9.73 -21.57
CA PHE A 25 -15.81 10.33 -22.34
C PHE A 25 -16.42 9.33 -23.34
N GLY A 26 -15.60 8.57 -24.08
CA GLY A 26 -16.09 7.55 -25.01
C GLY A 26 -16.95 6.49 -24.33
N ARG A 27 -16.51 5.99 -23.16
CA ARG A 27 -17.27 5.03 -22.33
C ARG A 27 -18.59 5.65 -21.83
N LEU A 28 -18.54 6.89 -21.33
CA LEU A 28 -19.71 7.60 -20.81
C LEU A 28 -20.73 7.91 -21.91
N ARG A 29 -20.27 8.40 -23.07
CA ARG A 29 -21.11 8.68 -24.24
C ARG A 29 -21.84 7.43 -24.73
N ARG A 30 -21.18 6.27 -24.74
CA ARG A 30 -21.83 4.99 -25.06
C ARG A 30 -22.98 4.67 -24.09
N LEU A 31 -22.79 4.88 -22.78
CA LEU A 31 -23.84 4.68 -21.78
C LEU A 31 -25.02 5.65 -22.00
N TYR A 32 -24.74 6.91 -22.26
CA TYR A 32 -25.77 7.93 -22.52
C TYR A 32 -26.56 7.63 -23.80
N LYS A 33 -25.90 7.15 -24.85
CA LYS A 33 -26.56 6.67 -26.08
C LYS A 33 -27.55 5.53 -25.82
N LEU A 34 -27.17 4.55 -24.99
CA LEU A 34 -28.06 3.46 -24.61
C LEU A 34 -29.31 3.92 -23.84
N LEU A 35 -29.23 5.09 -23.20
CA LEU A 35 -30.32 5.73 -22.48
C LEU A 35 -31.08 6.76 -23.33
N GLY A 36 -30.76 6.89 -24.62
CA GLY A 36 -31.42 7.85 -25.52
C GLY A 36 -31.09 9.32 -25.24
N ALA A 37 -29.95 9.59 -24.61
CA ALA A 37 -29.55 10.93 -24.16
C ALA A 37 -28.08 11.23 -24.53
N GLU A 38 -27.63 10.82 -25.70
CA GLU A 38 -26.22 10.95 -26.14
C GLU A 38 -25.73 12.40 -26.12
N GLU A 39 -26.62 13.35 -26.37
CA GLU A 39 -26.41 14.79 -26.35
C GLU A 39 -26.21 15.38 -24.95
N ASN A 40 -26.59 14.66 -23.89
CA ASN A 40 -26.46 15.10 -22.50
C ASN A 40 -25.05 14.91 -21.93
N VAL A 41 -24.05 14.59 -22.75
CA VAL A 41 -22.66 14.50 -22.32
C VAL A 41 -21.70 15.20 -23.29
N LYS A 42 -20.76 15.97 -22.75
CA LYS A 42 -19.78 16.74 -23.52
C LYS A 42 -18.37 16.59 -22.94
N LEU A 43 -17.36 16.64 -23.81
CA LEU A 43 -15.95 16.81 -23.44
C LEU A 43 -15.45 18.15 -24.00
N HIS A 44 -14.73 18.89 -23.19
CA HIS A 44 -13.94 20.05 -23.61
C HIS A 44 -12.50 19.90 -23.12
N VAL A 45 -11.55 20.06 -24.04
CA VAL A 45 -10.11 20.03 -23.76
C VAL A 45 -9.54 21.44 -23.95
N GLY A 46 -9.08 22.06 -22.86
CA GLY A 46 -8.40 23.35 -22.92
C GLY A 46 -6.91 23.18 -23.27
N PRO A 47 -6.28 24.12 -23.99
CA PRO A 47 -4.92 23.95 -24.53
C PRO A 47 -3.79 24.24 -23.52
N THR A 48 -4.14 24.60 -22.29
CA THR A 48 -3.19 25.02 -21.24
C THR A 48 -2.89 23.88 -20.25
N GLY A 49 -2.03 24.18 -19.27
CA GLY A 49 -1.68 23.23 -18.22
C GLY A 49 -2.75 23.08 -17.14
N HIS A 50 -2.38 22.39 -16.07
CA HIS A 50 -3.27 22.13 -14.94
C HIS A 50 -3.87 23.41 -14.36
N GLY A 51 -5.19 23.46 -14.26
CA GLY A 51 -5.92 24.56 -13.65
C GLY A 51 -7.27 24.84 -14.31
N TYR A 52 -7.99 25.81 -13.78
CA TYR A 52 -9.31 26.19 -14.26
C TYR A 52 -9.29 27.53 -15.01
N SER A 53 -8.55 27.60 -16.12
CA SER A 53 -8.41 28.82 -16.92
C SER A 53 -9.63 29.14 -17.79
N ILE A 54 -9.62 30.33 -18.39
CA ILE A 54 -10.77 30.98 -19.00
C ILE A 54 -11.49 30.09 -20.02
N GLU A 55 -10.78 29.35 -20.86
CA GLU A 55 -11.38 28.48 -21.87
C GLU A 55 -12.23 27.36 -21.25
N ASN A 56 -11.79 26.79 -20.12
CA ASN A 56 -12.55 25.76 -19.41
C ASN A 56 -13.73 26.39 -18.65
N ARG A 57 -13.55 27.60 -18.11
CA ARG A 57 -14.64 28.33 -17.44
C ARG A 57 -15.73 28.70 -18.43
N GLU A 58 -15.37 29.20 -19.61
CA GLU A 58 -16.31 29.51 -20.69
C GLU A 58 -17.01 28.26 -21.23
N ALA A 59 -16.28 27.15 -21.40
CA ALA A 59 -16.90 25.87 -21.76
C ALA A 59 -17.91 25.40 -20.71
N MET A 60 -17.61 25.62 -19.42
CA MET A 60 -18.54 25.37 -18.32
C MET A 60 -19.75 26.29 -18.39
N TYR A 61 -19.56 27.61 -18.50
CA TYR A 61 -20.64 28.59 -18.59
C TYR A 61 -21.61 28.22 -19.70
N GLN A 62 -21.10 27.98 -20.91
CA GLN A 62 -21.92 27.60 -22.06
C GLN A 62 -22.73 26.33 -21.79
N TRP A 63 -22.13 25.31 -21.16
CA TRP A 63 -22.84 24.06 -20.84
C TRP A 63 -23.96 24.28 -19.82
N PHE A 64 -23.65 24.90 -18.69
CA PHE A 64 -24.63 25.17 -17.63
C PHE A 64 -25.75 26.09 -18.11
N ASN A 65 -25.41 27.13 -18.86
CA ASN A 65 -26.38 28.06 -19.45
C ASN A 65 -27.33 27.35 -20.43
N THR A 66 -26.80 26.46 -21.27
CA THR A 66 -27.62 25.65 -22.18
C THR A 66 -28.58 24.72 -21.41
N VAL A 67 -28.10 24.08 -20.35
CA VAL A 67 -28.88 23.11 -19.57
C VAL A 67 -29.93 23.78 -18.69
N THR A 68 -29.60 24.92 -18.07
CA THR A 68 -30.45 25.60 -17.09
C THR A 68 -31.35 26.66 -17.70
N GLY A 69 -31.00 27.20 -18.88
CA GLY A 69 -31.70 28.32 -19.50
C GLY A 69 -31.59 29.65 -18.75
N VAL A 70 -30.71 29.75 -17.75
CA VAL A 70 -30.60 30.93 -16.87
C VAL A 70 -29.92 32.13 -17.55
N SER A 71 -29.08 31.87 -18.56
CA SER A 71 -28.33 32.90 -19.27
C SER A 71 -27.95 32.41 -20.68
N ASP A 72 -27.60 33.32 -21.57
CA ASP A 72 -27.05 33.05 -22.91
C ASP A 72 -25.56 33.45 -23.04
N VAL A 73 -24.93 33.88 -21.94
CA VAL A 73 -23.52 34.28 -21.89
C VAL A 73 -22.61 33.12 -22.30
N LYS A 74 -21.66 33.41 -23.21
CA LYS A 74 -20.71 32.42 -23.75
C LYS A 74 -19.26 32.66 -23.36
N THR A 75 -18.93 33.91 -23.06
CA THR A 75 -17.59 34.36 -22.73
C THR A 75 -17.57 34.97 -21.34
N GLU A 76 -16.45 34.87 -20.64
CA GLU A 76 -16.33 35.44 -19.31
C GLU A 76 -16.33 36.97 -19.39
N PRO A 77 -17.24 37.67 -18.70
CA PRO A 77 -17.16 39.12 -18.62
C PRO A 77 -15.93 39.53 -17.81
N LYS A 78 -15.51 40.78 -17.94
CA LYS A 78 -14.46 41.33 -17.08
C LYS A 78 -14.89 41.19 -15.61
N LEU A 79 -14.14 40.39 -14.84
CA LEU A 79 -14.41 40.16 -13.43
C LEU A 79 -13.89 41.33 -12.57
N VAL A 80 -14.67 41.70 -11.57
CA VAL A 80 -14.19 42.50 -10.44
C VAL A 80 -13.81 41.50 -9.36
N ILE A 81 -12.52 41.42 -9.04
CA ILE A 81 -12.03 40.48 -8.02
C ILE A 81 -12.23 41.14 -6.66
N GLU A 82 -13.04 40.49 -5.81
CA GLU A 82 -13.25 40.88 -4.42
C GLU A 82 -11.93 40.79 -3.63
N LYS A 83 -11.81 41.56 -2.54
CA LYS A 83 -10.65 41.43 -1.67
C LYS A 83 -10.76 40.12 -0.90
N GLU A 84 -9.62 39.53 -0.55
CA GLU A 84 -9.60 38.27 0.18
C GLU A 84 -10.38 38.36 1.51
N GLU A 85 -10.25 39.50 2.19
CA GLU A 85 -10.90 39.78 3.48
C GLU A 85 -12.43 39.87 3.37
N ASP A 86 -12.96 40.22 2.19
CA ASP A 86 -14.40 40.27 1.93
C ASP A 86 -15.01 38.85 1.93
N LEU A 87 -14.18 37.82 1.65
CA LEU A 87 -14.58 36.41 1.60
C LEU A 87 -14.37 35.68 2.94
N TYR A 88 -13.82 36.34 3.95
CA TYR A 88 -13.51 35.71 5.23
C TYR A 88 -14.78 35.37 6.03
N ALA A 89 -14.97 34.08 6.30
CA ALA A 89 -15.98 33.58 7.24
C ALA A 89 -15.47 33.44 8.69
N ALA A 90 -14.23 33.84 8.94
CA ALA A 90 -13.57 33.84 10.26
C ALA A 90 -12.73 35.12 10.41
N PRO A 91 -12.46 35.63 11.63
CA PRO A 91 -11.84 36.94 11.84
C PRO A 91 -10.55 37.22 11.05
N LYS A 92 -9.76 36.17 10.75
CA LYS A 92 -8.53 36.26 9.93
C LYS A 92 -8.48 35.23 8.80
N GLY A 93 -9.64 34.76 8.34
CA GLY A 93 -9.73 33.69 7.33
C GLY A 93 -9.28 32.30 7.82
N GLN A 94 -8.93 32.16 9.12
CA GLN A 94 -8.44 30.91 9.71
C GLN A 94 -9.42 30.37 10.75
N VAL A 95 -9.93 29.16 10.53
CA VAL A 95 -10.87 28.48 11.44
C VAL A 95 -10.21 27.95 12.71
N SER A 96 -8.87 27.90 12.75
CA SER A 96 -8.10 27.47 13.93
C SER A 96 -8.31 28.40 15.14
N GLU A 97 -8.52 29.71 14.90
CA GLU A 97 -8.79 30.68 15.96
C GLU A 97 -10.20 30.51 16.59
N LEU A 98 -11.07 29.71 15.99
CA LEU A 98 -12.44 29.47 16.46
C LEU A 98 -12.54 28.27 17.44
N ASN A 99 -11.41 27.74 17.93
CA ASN A 99 -11.36 26.49 18.71
C ASN A 99 -12.12 25.33 18.02
N SER A 100 -12.05 25.30 16.69
CA SER A 100 -12.74 24.31 15.87
C SER A 100 -12.19 22.91 16.11
N ARG A 101 -13.05 21.90 15.98
CA ARG A 101 -12.61 20.50 15.96
C ARG A 101 -11.88 20.19 14.65
N THR A 102 -10.68 19.63 14.77
CA THR A 102 -9.88 19.19 13.60
C THR A 102 -10.35 17.83 13.09
N VAL A 103 -10.02 17.50 11.84
CA VAL A 103 -10.23 16.15 11.29
C VAL A 103 -9.59 15.08 12.18
N PHE A 104 -8.41 15.36 12.75
CA PHE A 104 -7.72 14.46 13.69
C PHE A 104 -8.56 14.17 14.94
N SER A 105 -9.23 15.19 15.50
CA SER A 105 -10.11 15.00 16.66
C SER A 105 -11.32 14.12 16.34
N PHE A 106 -11.86 14.19 15.12
CA PHE A 106 -12.95 13.32 14.66
C PHE A 106 -12.46 11.88 14.44
N THR A 107 -11.30 11.71 13.80
CA THR A 107 -10.67 10.40 13.59
C THR A 107 -10.34 9.72 14.92
N ALA A 108 -9.72 10.43 15.86
CA ALA A 108 -9.36 9.90 17.17
C ALA A 108 -10.60 9.49 17.98
N ALA A 109 -11.67 10.30 17.97
CA ALA A 109 -12.93 9.96 18.62
C ALA A 109 -13.57 8.71 18.00
N THR A 110 -13.59 8.62 16.66
CA THR A 110 -14.12 7.45 15.94
C THR A 110 -13.30 6.20 16.24
N ALA A 111 -11.97 6.31 16.29
CA ALA A 111 -11.08 5.20 16.62
C ALA A 111 -11.35 4.64 18.02
N ARG A 112 -11.53 5.52 19.03
CA ARG A 112 -11.91 5.10 20.39
C ARG A 112 -13.26 4.38 20.42
N GLN A 113 -14.27 4.91 19.74
CA GLN A 113 -15.58 4.25 19.64
C GLN A 113 -15.49 2.85 19.00
N LEU A 114 -14.69 2.70 17.94
CA LEU A 114 -14.46 1.42 17.28
C LEU A 114 -13.63 0.45 18.13
N GLU A 115 -12.70 0.95 18.94
CA GLU A 115 -11.94 0.17 19.93
C GLU A 115 -12.88 -0.38 21.02
N ASP A 116 -13.69 0.47 21.65
CA ASP A 116 -14.63 0.09 22.71
C ASP A 116 -15.68 -0.94 22.25
N ALA A 117 -16.19 -0.75 21.03
CA ALA A 117 -17.17 -1.63 20.41
C ALA A 117 -16.56 -2.92 19.85
N ARG A 118 -15.23 -3.02 19.74
CA ARG A 118 -14.58 -4.15 19.07
C ARG A 118 -14.77 -5.44 19.86
N ARG A 119 -15.24 -6.45 19.15
CA ARG A 119 -15.35 -7.83 19.66
C ARG A 119 -14.80 -8.76 18.59
N VAL A 120 -13.52 -9.15 18.72
CA VAL A 120 -12.89 -10.14 17.85
C VAL A 120 -13.06 -11.51 18.51
N LYS A 121 -14.00 -12.32 18.00
CA LYS A 121 -14.17 -13.69 18.50
C LYS A 121 -12.99 -14.56 18.04
N PRO A 122 -12.49 -15.46 18.90
CA PRO A 122 -11.53 -16.50 18.50
C PRO A 122 -12.05 -17.26 17.26
N GLY A 123 -11.20 -17.46 16.26
CA GLY A 123 -11.54 -18.15 15.00
C GLY A 123 -12.10 -17.25 13.88
N ALA A 124 -12.65 -16.08 14.18
CA ALA A 124 -13.15 -15.15 13.16
C ALA A 124 -12.04 -14.25 12.56
N LEU A 125 -10.92 -14.08 13.27
CA LEU A 125 -9.86 -13.14 12.89
C LEU A 125 -9.22 -13.48 11.54
N ALA A 126 -8.91 -14.75 11.27
CA ALA A 126 -8.31 -15.15 9.99
C ALA A 126 -9.20 -14.79 8.80
N LYS A 127 -10.52 -15.00 8.92
CA LYS A 127 -11.49 -14.59 7.88
C LYS A 127 -11.50 -13.07 7.73
N ARG A 128 -11.63 -12.33 8.83
CA ARG A 128 -11.63 -10.85 8.83
C ARG A 128 -10.37 -10.26 8.19
N VAL A 129 -9.20 -10.86 8.45
CA VAL A 129 -7.93 -10.47 7.83
C VAL A 129 -7.96 -10.74 6.33
N ARG A 130 -8.42 -11.92 5.88
CA ARG A 130 -8.55 -12.20 4.43
C ARG A 130 -9.48 -11.21 3.74
N ASP A 131 -10.65 -10.94 4.34
CA ASP A 131 -11.67 -10.04 3.78
C ASP A 131 -11.14 -8.60 3.70
N ALA A 132 -10.48 -8.10 4.76
CA ALA A 132 -9.97 -6.73 4.80
C ALA A 132 -8.78 -6.48 3.84
N LEU A 133 -8.07 -7.55 3.46
CA LEU A 133 -6.91 -7.48 2.58
C LEU A 133 -7.23 -7.79 1.12
N ASP A 134 -8.48 -8.15 0.81
CA ASP A 134 -8.91 -8.64 -0.50
C ASP A 134 -7.95 -9.69 -1.09
N LEU A 135 -7.64 -10.73 -0.28
CA LEU A 135 -6.64 -11.72 -0.66
C LEU A 135 -7.17 -12.67 -1.74
N PRO A 136 -6.47 -12.80 -2.88
CA PRO A 136 -6.79 -13.82 -3.87
C PRO A 136 -6.61 -15.24 -3.33
N THR A 137 -7.36 -16.19 -3.87
CA THR A 137 -7.10 -17.63 -3.72
C THR A 137 -6.09 -18.09 -4.75
N SER A 138 -5.16 -18.97 -4.36
CA SER A 138 -4.18 -19.58 -5.26
C SER A 138 -3.99 -21.05 -4.89
N ASP A 139 -4.07 -21.93 -5.87
CA ASP A 139 -3.99 -23.39 -5.67
C ASP A 139 -2.63 -23.98 -6.08
N SER A 140 -1.75 -23.19 -6.71
CA SER A 140 -0.43 -23.63 -7.15
C SER A 140 0.69 -22.80 -6.53
N ALA A 141 1.88 -23.39 -6.39
CA ALA A 141 3.09 -22.64 -6.03
C ALA A 141 3.47 -21.64 -7.13
N PRO A 142 4.18 -20.55 -6.80
CA PRO A 142 4.52 -19.53 -7.79
C PRO A 142 5.65 -20.04 -8.68
N ASP A 143 5.59 -19.65 -9.95
CA ASP A 143 6.76 -19.75 -10.83
C ASP A 143 7.87 -18.84 -10.30
N TYR A 144 9.12 -19.21 -10.55
CA TYR A 144 10.26 -18.43 -10.09
C TYR A 144 11.43 -18.48 -11.08
N ARG A 145 12.19 -17.39 -11.09
CA ARG A 145 13.43 -17.26 -11.85
C ARG A 145 14.61 -17.28 -10.89
N ILE A 146 15.72 -17.88 -11.32
CA ILE A 146 16.98 -17.86 -10.58
C ILE A 146 17.80 -16.70 -11.12
N LEU A 147 18.06 -15.72 -10.27
CA LEU A 147 18.82 -14.53 -10.65
C LEU A 147 20.31 -14.76 -10.43
N ARG A 148 21.14 -14.06 -11.20
CA ARG A 148 22.59 -14.06 -11.01
C ARG A 148 22.91 -13.40 -9.67
N PRO A 149 23.65 -14.07 -8.76
CA PRO A 149 23.95 -13.47 -7.47
C PRO A 149 25.01 -12.38 -7.59
N VAL A 150 24.92 -11.41 -6.69
CA VAL A 150 25.96 -10.40 -6.49
C VAL A 150 26.93 -10.92 -5.43
N THR A 151 28.21 -10.99 -5.75
CA THR A 151 29.26 -11.49 -4.85
C THR A 151 29.76 -10.39 -3.90
N GLY A 152 30.43 -10.79 -2.80
CA GLY A 152 31.13 -9.85 -1.93
C GLY A 152 30.24 -8.93 -1.08
N ARG A 153 28.95 -9.25 -0.94
CA ARG A 153 27.98 -8.43 -0.19
C ARG A 153 28.17 -8.44 1.33
N LYS A 154 28.99 -9.35 1.88
CA LYS A 154 29.20 -9.50 3.34
C LYS A 154 27.91 -9.81 4.11
N TYR A 155 27.08 -10.68 3.55
CA TYR A 155 25.93 -11.25 4.25
C TYR A 155 26.37 -12.16 5.40
N PRO A 156 25.45 -12.61 6.27
CA PRO A 156 25.79 -13.50 7.40
C PRO A 156 26.36 -14.86 6.97
N LYS A 157 26.12 -15.28 5.72
CA LYS A 157 26.77 -16.41 5.05
C LYS A 157 27.52 -15.94 3.80
N PRO A 158 28.58 -16.64 3.37
CA PRO A 158 29.43 -16.20 2.26
C PRO A 158 28.73 -16.16 0.89
N PHE A 159 27.68 -16.97 0.70
CA PHE A 159 26.93 -17.03 -0.57
C PHE A 159 25.44 -16.78 -0.36
N ALA A 160 24.81 -16.21 -1.40
CA ALA A 160 23.37 -16.11 -1.49
C ALA A 160 22.91 -16.35 -2.93
N THR A 161 21.79 -17.06 -3.09
CA THR A 161 21.09 -17.21 -4.37
C THR A 161 19.84 -16.35 -4.35
N ALA A 162 19.64 -15.50 -5.34
CA ALA A 162 18.43 -14.70 -5.47
C ALA A 162 17.41 -15.40 -6.36
N TYR A 163 16.15 -15.44 -5.91
CA TYR A 163 15.02 -15.98 -6.63
C TYR A 163 13.96 -14.89 -6.80
N ALA A 164 13.51 -14.63 -8.02
CA ALA A 164 12.36 -13.77 -8.27
C ALA A 164 11.12 -14.64 -8.44
N LEU A 165 10.28 -14.68 -7.41
CA LEU A 165 9.02 -15.41 -7.39
C LEU A 165 7.94 -14.54 -8.02
N GLU A 166 7.26 -15.06 -9.04
CA GLU A 166 6.13 -14.40 -9.67
C GLU A 166 4.87 -14.65 -8.84
N THR A 167 4.58 -13.72 -7.94
CA THR A 167 3.50 -13.85 -6.97
C THR A 167 2.15 -13.52 -7.60
N GLU A 168 2.12 -12.53 -8.48
CA GLU A 168 0.97 -12.14 -9.30
C GLU A 168 1.48 -11.37 -10.53
N LYS A 169 1.27 -11.85 -11.77
CA LYS A 169 1.80 -11.17 -12.96
C LYS A 169 1.37 -9.69 -13.04
N PRO A 170 2.29 -8.72 -13.20
CA PRO A 170 3.76 -8.84 -13.35
C PRO A 170 4.58 -8.65 -12.06
N ALA A 171 3.95 -8.54 -10.89
CA ALA A 171 4.58 -8.38 -9.59
C ALA A 171 5.40 -9.61 -9.16
N VAL A 172 6.52 -9.33 -8.49
CA VAL A 172 7.44 -10.35 -7.97
C VAL A 172 7.82 -10.07 -6.52
N ALA A 173 8.06 -11.14 -5.76
CA ALA A 173 8.82 -11.09 -4.52
C ALA A 173 10.25 -11.59 -4.79
N VAL A 174 11.26 -10.89 -4.26
CA VAL A 174 12.65 -11.28 -4.42
C VAL A 174 13.14 -11.94 -3.14
N VAL A 175 13.65 -13.16 -3.25
CA VAL A 175 14.07 -13.98 -2.10
C VAL A 175 15.53 -14.38 -2.24
N TYR A 176 16.36 -13.95 -1.29
CA TYR A 176 17.72 -14.44 -1.11
C TYR A 176 17.71 -15.70 -0.24
N ARG A 177 18.33 -16.78 -0.69
CA ARG A 177 18.66 -17.94 0.14
C ARG A 177 20.14 -17.90 0.49
N LEU A 178 20.47 -17.86 1.77
CA LEU A 178 21.85 -17.86 2.25
C LEU A 178 22.43 -19.28 2.28
N ASP A 179 23.70 -19.43 1.91
CA ASP A 179 24.40 -20.72 1.87
C ASP A 179 25.90 -20.57 2.18
N ASP A 180 26.50 -21.65 2.67
CA ASP A 180 27.94 -21.76 2.96
C ASP A 180 28.73 -22.13 1.69
N GLN A 181 28.06 -22.65 0.67
CA GLN A 181 28.63 -22.93 -0.65
C GLN A 181 27.88 -22.21 -1.77
N GLN A 182 28.57 -21.97 -2.89
CA GLN A 182 27.93 -21.37 -4.05
C GLN A 182 26.84 -22.29 -4.61
N HIS A 183 25.62 -21.76 -4.70
CA HIS A 183 24.47 -22.47 -5.25
C HIS A 183 23.80 -21.63 -6.34
N LEU A 184 23.88 -22.05 -7.60
CA LEU A 184 23.30 -21.35 -8.75
C LEU A 184 22.18 -22.17 -9.41
N SER A 185 21.34 -22.79 -8.59
CA SER A 185 20.31 -23.72 -9.08
C SER A 185 19.00 -23.59 -8.28
N ARG A 186 18.03 -24.42 -8.63
CA ARG A 186 16.76 -24.57 -7.89
C ARG A 186 17.08 -24.85 -6.42
N PRO A 187 16.31 -24.33 -5.46
CA PRO A 187 16.56 -24.60 -4.05
C PRO A 187 16.59 -26.13 -3.80
N PRO A 188 17.59 -26.66 -3.07
CA PRO A 188 17.65 -28.09 -2.78
C PRO A 188 16.41 -28.53 -2.01
N LYS A 189 15.93 -29.76 -2.27
CA LYS A 189 14.86 -30.33 -1.47
C LYS A 189 15.31 -30.44 -0.01
N ASN A 190 14.53 -29.87 0.90
CA ASN A 190 14.87 -29.84 2.32
C ASN A 190 13.62 -30.11 3.14
N THR A 191 13.69 -31.01 4.13
CA THR A 191 12.54 -31.37 4.98
C THR A 191 12.59 -30.75 6.39
N GLY A 192 13.65 -30.00 6.70
CA GLY A 192 13.83 -29.30 7.97
C GLY A 192 13.18 -27.92 7.98
N GLY A 193 13.32 -27.23 9.12
CA GLY A 193 12.84 -25.87 9.32
C GLY A 193 13.57 -24.83 8.44
N ALA A 194 12.92 -23.69 8.23
CA ALA A 194 13.50 -22.51 7.60
C ALA A 194 13.24 -21.26 8.42
N THR A 195 14.13 -20.28 8.31
CA THR A 195 13.91 -18.92 8.78
C THR A 195 13.69 -18.03 7.57
N VAL A 196 12.62 -17.25 7.57
CA VAL A 196 12.28 -16.32 6.49
C VAL A 196 12.22 -14.92 7.07
N TYR A 197 13.11 -14.04 6.62
CA TYR A 197 13.12 -12.64 6.97
C TYR A 197 12.33 -11.81 5.93
N VAL A 198 11.37 -10.99 6.35
CA VAL A 198 10.66 -10.02 5.50
C VAL A 198 11.19 -8.62 5.80
N SER A 199 11.75 -7.97 4.78
CA SER A 199 12.51 -6.73 4.93
C SER A 199 11.65 -5.51 5.26
N HIS A 200 12.28 -4.50 5.87
CA HIS A 200 11.68 -3.19 6.08
C HIS A 200 11.74 -2.33 4.80
N HIS A 201 12.93 -2.20 4.22
CA HIS A 201 13.22 -1.40 3.04
C HIS A 201 14.02 -2.16 1.98
N SER A 202 14.91 -3.07 2.40
CA SER A 202 15.72 -3.87 1.49
C SER A 202 16.33 -5.06 2.23
N ALA A 203 16.02 -6.27 1.78
CA ALA A 203 16.61 -7.49 2.30
C ALA A 203 18.13 -7.51 2.08
N ASP A 204 18.62 -7.01 0.94
CA ASP A 204 20.05 -6.84 0.69
C ASP A 204 20.74 -5.96 1.74
N ALA A 205 20.20 -4.75 1.99
CA ALA A 205 20.83 -3.82 2.92
C ALA A 205 20.76 -4.35 4.35
N GLU A 206 19.62 -4.89 4.73
CA GLU A 206 19.40 -5.37 6.09
C GLU A 206 20.20 -6.64 6.37
N LEU A 207 20.41 -7.53 5.40
CA LEU A 207 21.33 -8.66 5.56
C LEU A 207 22.77 -8.23 5.91
N ARG A 208 23.19 -7.03 5.47
CA ARG A 208 24.52 -6.48 5.76
C ARG A 208 24.56 -5.74 7.10
N ASP A 209 23.49 -5.01 7.40
CA ASP A 209 23.54 -3.94 8.39
C ASP A 209 22.67 -4.22 9.64
N GLU A 210 21.78 -5.22 9.63
CA GLU A 210 20.90 -5.57 10.76
C GLU A 210 21.52 -6.71 11.62
N PRO A 211 21.98 -6.41 12.86
CA PRO A 211 22.64 -7.40 13.72
C PRO A 211 21.78 -8.63 14.04
N LEU A 212 20.45 -8.45 14.18
CA LEU A 212 19.53 -9.54 14.48
C LEU A 212 19.64 -10.69 13.45
N LEU A 213 19.87 -10.38 12.17
CA LEU A 213 19.95 -11.41 11.13
C LEU A 213 21.21 -12.25 11.29
N THR A 214 22.33 -11.62 11.66
CA THR A 214 23.58 -12.34 11.97
C THR A 214 23.43 -13.20 13.21
N GLU A 215 22.79 -12.69 14.26
CA GLU A 215 22.53 -13.45 15.49
C GLU A 215 21.66 -14.69 15.23
N LEU A 216 20.59 -14.54 14.45
CA LEU A 216 19.69 -15.65 14.09
C LEU A 216 20.40 -16.73 13.26
N VAL A 217 21.20 -16.34 12.26
CA VAL A 217 21.97 -17.28 11.44
C VAL A 217 22.98 -18.04 12.29
N LYS A 218 23.63 -17.38 13.26
CA LYS A 218 24.60 -18.01 14.18
C LYS A 218 23.94 -18.92 15.21
N ALA A 219 22.76 -18.55 15.70
CA ALA A 219 22.03 -19.34 16.69
C ALA A 219 21.51 -20.67 16.10
N GLU A 220 21.18 -20.68 14.80
CA GLU A 220 20.62 -21.86 14.12
C GLU A 220 21.36 -22.17 12.81
N PRO A 221 22.65 -22.56 12.85
CA PRO A 221 23.50 -22.66 11.66
C PRO A 221 23.05 -23.72 10.64
N LYS A 222 22.25 -24.70 11.09
CA LYS A 222 21.69 -25.78 10.26
C LYS A 222 20.33 -25.42 9.64
N THR A 223 19.67 -24.36 10.12
CA THR A 223 18.39 -23.88 9.57
C THR A 223 18.66 -23.10 8.29
N VAL A 224 17.89 -23.36 7.24
CA VAL A 224 18.03 -22.60 5.98
C VAL A 224 17.48 -21.20 6.19
N PHE A 225 18.27 -20.18 5.83
CA PHE A 225 17.88 -18.79 6.01
C PHE A 225 17.52 -18.15 4.66
N TYR A 226 16.36 -17.53 4.63
CA TYR A 226 15.83 -16.77 3.51
C TYR A 226 15.61 -15.32 3.92
N ALA A 227 15.84 -14.37 3.01
CA ALA A 227 15.44 -12.98 3.17
C ALA A 227 14.61 -12.54 1.95
N CYS A 228 13.49 -11.87 2.19
CA CYS A 228 12.46 -11.59 1.20
C CYS A 228 12.18 -10.09 1.14
N ASP A 229 12.24 -9.54 -0.07
CA ASP A 229 11.62 -8.28 -0.45
C ASP A 229 10.24 -8.60 -1.07
N VAL A 230 9.17 -8.13 -0.43
CA VAL A 230 7.83 -8.11 -1.04
C VAL A 230 7.77 -7.06 -2.14
N ARG A 231 6.73 -7.11 -2.99
CA ARG A 231 6.59 -6.17 -4.12
C ARG A 231 6.72 -4.71 -3.67
N GLY A 232 7.45 -3.93 -4.47
CA GLY A 232 7.68 -2.50 -4.25
C GLY A 232 8.72 -2.16 -3.18
N VAL A 233 9.42 -3.14 -2.64
CA VAL A 233 10.50 -2.97 -1.66
C VAL A 233 11.79 -3.59 -2.20
N GLY A 234 12.95 -3.11 -1.72
CA GLY A 234 14.27 -3.60 -2.10
C GLY A 234 14.50 -3.64 -3.60
N GLU A 235 14.87 -4.81 -4.14
CA GLU A 235 15.17 -4.97 -5.58
C GLU A 235 13.94 -4.81 -6.49
N SER A 236 12.73 -4.88 -5.95
CA SER A 236 11.48 -4.68 -6.71
C SER A 236 10.92 -3.26 -6.59
N ARG A 237 11.67 -2.33 -5.99
CA ARG A 237 11.24 -0.95 -5.77
C ARG A 237 11.02 -0.22 -7.10
N PRO A 238 9.82 0.35 -7.33
CA PRO A 238 9.51 1.07 -8.57
C PRO A 238 10.18 2.44 -8.65
N ASP A 239 10.63 2.78 -9.85
CA ASP A 239 11.15 4.10 -10.23
C ASP A 239 10.29 4.69 -11.35
N THR A 240 9.03 5.00 -11.02
CA THR A 240 8.00 5.41 -12.00
C THR A 240 7.59 6.87 -11.88
N CYS A 241 8.10 7.59 -10.88
CA CYS A 241 7.70 8.97 -10.57
C CYS A 241 8.75 10.00 -11.01
N GLY A 242 9.81 9.56 -11.69
CA GLY A 242 10.91 10.40 -12.15
C GLY A 242 11.75 10.97 -11.00
N GLY A 243 12.92 11.54 -11.32
CA GLY A 243 13.79 12.20 -10.34
C GLY A 243 14.50 11.27 -9.36
N THR A 244 15.47 11.82 -8.62
CA THR A 244 16.25 11.05 -7.64
C THR A 244 15.49 10.94 -6.32
N ASN A 245 15.48 9.75 -5.71
CA ASN A 245 14.92 9.49 -4.37
C ASN A 245 13.43 9.78 -4.17
N GLN A 246 12.60 9.70 -5.22
CA GLN A 246 11.16 10.01 -5.16
C GLN A 246 10.27 8.89 -4.61
N PHE A 247 10.80 7.89 -3.90
CA PHE A 247 9.97 6.76 -3.48
C PHE A 247 9.02 7.11 -2.33
N LEU A 248 9.53 7.84 -1.34
CA LEU A 248 8.81 8.22 -0.11
C LEU A 248 8.35 9.69 -0.09
N THR A 249 8.60 10.44 -1.17
CA THR A 249 8.16 11.83 -1.28
C THR A 249 6.64 11.89 -1.45
N ALA A 250 6.06 13.08 -1.24
CA ALA A 250 4.66 13.31 -1.61
C ALA A 250 4.50 13.01 -3.11
N TYR A 251 3.47 12.21 -3.46
CA TYR A 251 3.29 11.69 -4.82
C TYR A 251 4.47 10.85 -5.34
N GLY A 252 5.19 10.19 -4.43
CA GLY A 252 6.23 9.22 -4.76
C GLY A 252 5.69 7.84 -5.14
N SER A 253 6.58 6.93 -5.57
CA SER A 253 6.14 5.61 -6.05
C SER A 253 5.42 4.79 -4.96
N ASP A 254 5.86 4.83 -3.70
CA ASP A 254 5.15 4.09 -2.63
C ASP A 254 3.72 4.59 -2.46
N TYR A 255 3.54 5.92 -2.47
CA TYR A 255 2.23 6.56 -2.38
C TYR A 255 1.34 6.19 -3.57
N PHE A 256 1.83 6.31 -4.81
CA PHE A 256 0.99 6.06 -5.99
C PHE A 256 0.56 4.59 -6.07
N TYR A 257 1.44 3.64 -5.79
CA TYR A 257 1.05 2.22 -5.81
C TYR A 257 0.03 1.92 -4.69
N ALA A 258 0.20 2.51 -3.51
CA ALA A 258 -0.77 2.39 -2.43
C ALA A 258 -2.13 3.04 -2.77
N ALA A 259 -2.13 4.26 -3.31
CA ALA A 259 -3.32 5.00 -3.68
C ALA A 259 -4.10 4.30 -4.80
N HIS A 260 -3.43 3.79 -5.84
CA HIS A 260 -4.07 2.96 -6.86
C HIS A 260 -4.65 1.67 -6.27
N GLY A 261 -3.95 1.04 -5.32
CA GLY A 261 -4.48 -0.10 -4.59
C GLY A 261 -5.80 0.23 -3.88
N VAL A 262 -5.88 1.37 -3.21
CA VAL A 262 -7.13 1.83 -2.57
C VAL A 262 -8.22 2.11 -3.61
N MET A 263 -7.91 2.78 -4.72
CA MET A 263 -8.89 3.09 -5.78
C MET A 263 -9.44 1.84 -6.50
N LEU A 264 -8.69 0.73 -6.47
CA LEU A 264 -9.07 -0.54 -7.09
C LEU A 264 -9.61 -1.55 -6.07
N ASP A 265 -9.87 -1.15 -4.83
CA ASP A 265 -10.28 -2.02 -3.72
C ASP A 265 -9.31 -3.18 -3.41
N ARG A 266 -8.03 -3.02 -3.79
CA ARG A 266 -6.94 -3.99 -3.57
C ARG A 266 -5.80 -3.35 -2.77
N PRO A 267 -5.94 -3.24 -1.43
CA PRO A 267 -4.99 -2.50 -0.60
C PRO A 267 -3.57 -3.06 -0.77
N TYR A 268 -2.59 -2.17 -0.90
CA TYR A 268 -1.24 -2.58 -1.28
C TYR A 268 -0.55 -3.47 -0.23
N VAL A 269 -0.88 -3.28 1.05
CA VAL A 269 -0.49 -4.19 2.14
C VAL A 269 -1.11 -5.58 2.00
N GLY A 270 -2.32 -5.71 1.45
CA GLY A 270 -2.95 -6.99 1.11
C GLY A 270 -2.17 -7.70 0.01
N GLN A 271 -1.79 -6.98 -1.03
CA GLN A 271 -0.93 -7.49 -2.09
C GLN A 271 0.46 -7.92 -1.58
N LYS A 272 1.09 -7.13 -0.69
CA LYS A 272 2.36 -7.50 -0.03
C LYS A 272 2.20 -8.70 0.92
N THR A 273 1.06 -8.85 1.58
CA THR A 273 0.72 -10.04 2.40
C THR A 273 0.61 -11.27 1.52
N PHE A 274 -0.03 -11.13 0.36
CA PHE A 274 -0.12 -12.19 -0.63
C PHE A 274 1.27 -12.65 -1.06
N ASP A 275 2.21 -11.74 -1.32
CA ASP A 275 3.60 -12.11 -1.64
C ASP A 275 4.25 -13.01 -0.59
N VAL A 276 4.11 -12.68 0.70
CA VAL A 276 4.64 -13.51 1.79
C VAL A 276 3.98 -14.90 1.79
N LEU A 277 2.67 -14.97 1.60
CA LEU A 277 1.95 -16.25 1.49
C LEU A 277 2.46 -17.09 0.31
N ARG A 278 2.70 -16.47 -0.84
CA ARG A 278 3.25 -17.13 -2.04
C ARG A 278 4.67 -17.64 -1.81
N VAL A 279 5.50 -16.89 -1.08
CA VAL A 279 6.84 -17.35 -0.67
C VAL A 279 6.72 -18.56 0.25
N LEU A 280 5.81 -18.55 1.23
CA LEU A 280 5.59 -19.69 2.13
C LEU A 280 5.10 -20.94 1.36
N GLU A 281 4.21 -20.77 0.38
CA GLU A 281 3.75 -21.85 -0.48
C GLU A 281 4.89 -22.42 -1.35
N TRP A 282 5.74 -21.56 -1.91
CA TRP A 282 6.94 -21.99 -2.60
C TRP A 282 7.87 -22.81 -1.69
N LEU A 283 8.16 -22.34 -0.48
CA LEU A 283 8.99 -23.07 0.48
C LEU A 283 8.42 -24.43 0.87
N LYS A 284 7.09 -24.56 0.95
CA LYS A 284 6.42 -25.86 1.13
C LYS A 284 6.73 -26.81 -0.03
N THR A 285 6.80 -26.33 -1.27
CA THR A 285 7.21 -27.17 -2.42
C THR A 285 8.69 -27.50 -2.44
N VAL A 286 9.54 -26.65 -1.85
CA VAL A 286 10.96 -26.98 -1.59
C VAL A 286 11.06 -28.12 -0.58
N GLY A 287 10.08 -28.23 0.33
CA GLY A 287 9.92 -29.33 1.27
C GLY A 287 9.91 -28.90 2.73
N HIS A 288 10.08 -27.61 3.01
CA HIS A 288 10.09 -27.10 4.38
C HIS A 288 8.76 -27.39 5.06
N LYS A 289 8.83 -27.83 6.32
CA LYS A 289 7.67 -28.24 7.12
C LYS A 289 7.28 -27.21 8.18
N GLU A 290 8.21 -26.36 8.56
CA GLU A 290 8.03 -25.33 9.57
C GLU A 290 8.87 -24.10 9.22
N VAL A 291 8.32 -22.92 9.51
CA VAL A 291 8.97 -21.64 9.26
C VAL A 291 8.97 -20.78 10.52
N HIS A 292 10.14 -20.26 10.86
CA HIS A 292 10.26 -19.07 11.69
C HIS A 292 10.16 -17.83 10.80
N LEU A 293 9.04 -17.11 10.89
CA LEU A 293 8.85 -15.87 10.16
C LEU A 293 9.40 -14.70 10.97
N VAL A 294 10.42 -14.04 10.44
CA VAL A 294 11.07 -12.87 11.02
C VAL A 294 10.74 -11.67 10.15
N ALA A 295 10.47 -10.51 10.72
CA ALA A 295 10.23 -9.32 9.92
C ALA A 295 10.61 -8.04 10.65
N LYS A 296 10.85 -6.97 9.90
CA LYS A 296 11.21 -5.65 10.44
C LYS A 296 10.36 -4.53 9.86
N GLY A 297 10.00 -3.55 10.69
CA GLY A 297 9.42 -2.28 10.24
C GLY A 297 8.19 -2.50 9.36
N TRP A 298 8.22 -1.98 8.13
CA TRP A 298 7.13 -2.14 7.17
C TRP A 298 6.84 -3.60 6.81
N GLY A 299 7.87 -4.47 6.76
CA GLY A 299 7.70 -5.89 6.49
C GLY A 299 6.98 -6.64 7.60
N ALA A 300 6.97 -6.11 8.84
CA ALA A 300 6.26 -6.75 9.95
C ALA A 300 4.75 -6.79 9.75
N ILE A 301 4.17 -5.84 9.01
CA ILE A 301 2.72 -5.79 8.77
C ILE A 301 2.26 -6.96 7.87
N PRO A 302 2.77 -7.13 6.62
CA PRO A 302 2.39 -8.27 5.80
C PRO A 302 2.83 -9.61 6.42
N ALA A 303 3.95 -9.65 7.14
CA ALA A 303 4.37 -10.86 7.86
C ALA A 303 3.38 -11.25 8.98
N THR A 304 2.85 -10.28 9.72
CA THR A 304 1.83 -10.52 10.76
C THR A 304 0.60 -11.19 10.17
N PHE A 305 0.07 -10.64 9.07
CA PHE A 305 -1.10 -11.20 8.42
C PHE A 305 -0.81 -12.57 7.79
N ALA A 306 0.32 -12.73 7.10
CA ALA A 306 0.68 -14.02 6.52
C ALA A 306 0.87 -15.11 7.60
N ALA A 307 1.46 -14.77 8.74
CA ALA A 307 1.62 -15.69 9.86
C ALA A 307 0.28 -16.15 10.45
N LEU A 308 -0.74 -15.30 10.49
CA LEU A 308 -2.08 -15.70 10.93
C LEU A 308 -2.74 -16.68 9.96
N LEU A 309 -2.44 -16.55 8.66
CA LEU A 309 -3.15 -17.26 7.59
C LEU A 309 -2.45 -18.55 7.13
N SER A 310 -1.15 -18.70 7.38
CA SER A 310 -0.37 -19.85 6.94
C SER A 310 -0.13 -20.85 8.07
N GLY A 311 -0.46 -22.12 7.84
CA GLY A 311 -0.11 -23.21 8.77
C GLY A 311 1.38 -23.57 8.79
N LEU A 312 2.18 -23.09 7.82
CA LEU A 312 3.62 -23.38 7.74
C LEU A 312 4.43 -22.60 8.78
N VAL A 313 3.93 -21.44 9.21
CA VAL A 313 4.62 -20.58 10.20
C VAL A 313 4.34 -21.11 11.61
N THR A 314 5.39 -21.48 12.33
CA THR A 314 5.31 -22.02 13.71
C THR A 314 5.90 -21.07 14.76
N ARG A 315 6.81 -20.17 14.34
CA ARG A 315 7.43 -19.15 15.19
C ARG A 315 7.38 -17.79 14.51
N VAL A 316 7.21 -16.70 15.26
CA VAL A 316 7.22 -15.33 14.71
C VAL A 316 8.12 -14.40 15.52
N THR A 317 9.00 -13.65 14.86
CA THR A 317 9.75 -12.54 15.48
C THR A 317 9.54 -11.26 14.69
N LEU A 318 9.00 -10.22 15.31
CA LEU A 318 8.80 -8.92 14.66
C LEU A 318 9.63 -7.86 15.37
N LYS A 319 10.54 -7.23 14.64
CA LYS A 319 11.35 -6.10 15.11
C LYS A 319 10.77 -4.79 14.59
N ASN A 320 10.65 -3.77 15.42
CA ASN A 320 10.16 -2.45 15.01
C ASN A 320 8.76 -2.50 14.36
N ALA A 321 7.92 -3.46 14.79
CA ALA A 321 6.58 -3.64 14.24
C ALA A 321 5.66 -2.50 14.68
N LEU A 322 4.73 -2.07 13.83
CA LEU A 322 3.72 -1.07 14.23
C LEU A 322 2.91 -1.60 15.42
N ALA A 323 2.87 -0.84 16.51
CA ALA A 323 2.21 -1.27 17.74
C ALA A 323 0.69 -1.40 17.58
N SER A 324 0.04 -0.46 16.90
CA SER A 324 -1.41 -0.42 16.71
C SER A 324 -1.81 0.55 15.59
N TYR A 325 -2.80 0.17 14.77
CA TYR A 325 -3.45 1.10 13.86
C TYR A 325 -4.31 2.13 14.60
N SER A 326 -4.87 1.78 15.75
CA SER A 326 -5.61 2.73 16.59
C SER A 326 -4.69 3.83 17.14
N ASP A 327 -3.42 3.53 17.44
CA ASP A 327 -2.45 4.55 17.83
C ASP A 327 -2.18 5.54 16.70
N VAL A 328 -2.04 5.06 15.46
CA VAL A 328 -1.89 5.92 14.27
C VAL A 328 -3.14 6.77 14.06
N ALA A 329 -4.33 6.18 14.14
CA ALA A 329 -5.59 6.90 13.94
C ALA A 329 -5.87 7.98 15.00
N ARG A 330 -5.26 7.86 16.19
CA ARG A 330 -5.37 8.85 17.28
C ARG A 330 -4.26 9.90 17.26
N ALA A 331 -3.23 9.73 16.43
CA ALA A 331 -2.12 10.66 16.32
C ALA A 331 -2.41 11.74 15.26
N GLU A 332 -1.97 12.97 15.53
CA GLU A 332 -2.02 14.05 14.52
C GLU A 332 -0.88 13.93 13.50
N GLN A 333 0.24 13.33 13.91
CA GLN A 333 1.42 13.10 13.09
C GLN A 333 1.87 11.65 13.22
N TYR A 334 2.26 11.04 12.10
CA TYR A 334 2.79 9.68 12.05
C TYR A 334 3.77 9.52 10.88
N VAL A 335 4.63 8.49 10.93
CA VAL A 335 5.71 8.28 9.94
C VAL A 335 5.51 7.05 9.05
N TRP A 336 4.39 6.35 9.21
CA TRP A 336 4.06 5.16 8.42
C TRP A 336 3.46 5.55 7.07
N PRO A 337 3.98 5.05 5.94
CA PRO A 337 3.47 5.40 4.63
C PRO A 337 2.10 4.74 4.36
N LEU A 338 1.36 5.29 3.39
CA LEU A 338 0.03 4.77 3.01
C LEU A 338 0.05 3.28 2.65
N SER A 339 1.16 2.77 2.11
CA SER A 339 1.35 1.36 1.78
C SER A 339 1.31 0.40 2.97
N CYS A 340 1.32 0.91 4.20
CA CYS A 340 1.22 0.14 5.44
C CYS A 340 -0.21 0.02 5.98
N PHE A 341 -1.18 0.73 5.39
CA PHE A 341 -2.54 0.83 5.93
C PHE A 341 -3.55 0.00 5.17
N VAL A 342 -4.48 -0.57 5.93
CA VAL A 342 -5.64 -1.32 5.43
C VAL A 342 -6.88 -0.42 5.58
N PRO A 343 -7.58 -0.05 4.49
CA PRO A 343 -8.78 0.77 4.56
C PRO A 343 -9.84 0.17 5.51
N GLY A 344 -10.34 0.98 6.45
CA GLY A 344 -11.42 0.58 7.35
C GLY A 344 -11.07 -0.50 8.39
N VAL A 345 -9.80 -0.88 8.54
CA VAL A 345 -9.37 -2.03 9.36
C VAL A 345 -9.90 -2.01 10.79
N LEU A 346 -9.94 -0.84 11.43
CA LEU A 346 -10.40 -0.68 12.82
C LEU A 346 -11.88 -1.00 13.02
N ARG A 347 -12.69 -1.08 11.95
CA ARG A 347 -14.06 -1.61 12.01
C ARG A 347 -14.09 -3.12 12.22
N SER A 348 -12.98 -3.81 11.96
CA SER A 348 -12.86 -5.27 11.93
C SER A 348 -11.90 -5.82 12.99
N PHE A 349 -10.65 -5.32 13.04
CA PHE A 349 -9.59 -5.75 13.98
C PHE A 349 -8.46 -4.70 14.06
N ASP A 350 -7.57 -4.83 15.05
CA ASP A 350 -6.29 -4.10 15.15
C ASP A 350 -5.09 -5.06 15.10
N LEU A 351 -3.88 -4.53 14.97
CA LEU A 351 -2.63 -5.29 15.08
C LEU A 351 -2.46 -5.98 16.45
N PRO A 352 -2.80 -5.36 17.61
CA PRO A 352 -2.84 -6.08 18.89
C PRO A 352 -3.72 -7.33 18.90
N ASP A 353 -4.86 -7.35 18.19
CA ASP A 353 -5.70 -8.55 18.06
C ASP A 353 -4.93 -9.66 17.32
N CYS A 354 -4.20 -9.28 16.26
CA CYS A 354 -3.32 -10.17 15.52
C CYS A 354 -2.15 -10.69 16.37
N TYR A 355 -1.50 -9.82 17.13
CA TYR A 355 -0.37 -10.19 17.99
C TYR A 355 -0.79 -11.15 19.10
N ALA A 356 -1.96 -10.92 19.71
CA ALA A 356 -2.52 -11.83 20.71
C ALA A 356 -2.79 -13.23 20.12
N ALA A 357 -3.34 -13.31 18.90
CA ALA A 357 -3.54 -14.60 18.23
C ALA A 357 -2.21 -15.29 17.85
N LEU A 358 -1.19 -14.50 17.47
CA LEU A 358 0.15 -15.01 17.16
C LEU A 358 0.96 -15.47 18.39
N ALA A 359 0.47 -15.25 19.62
CA ALA A 359 1.07 -15.87 20.80
C ALA A 359 1.10 -17.41 20.70
N ALA A 360 0.11 -18.02 20.02
CA ALA A 360 0.09 -19.45 19.71
C ALA A 360 1.24 -19.90 18.79
N LYS A 361 1.90 -18.94 18.12
CA LYS A 361 3.09 -19.13 17.26
C LYS A 361 4.34 -18.50 17.89
N GLN A 362 4.42 -18.50 19.22
CA GLN A 362 5.58 -18.04 19.98
C GLN A 362 6.05 -16.63 19.55
N LEU A 363 5.11 -15.70 19.37
CA LEU A 363 5.42 -14.34 18.94
C LEU A 363 6.44 -13.68 19.88
N ARG A 364 7.53 -13.18 19.30
CA ARG A 364 8.48 -12.26 19.95
C ARG A 364 8.43 -10.90 19.29
N LEU A 365 8.04 -9.87 20.04
CA LEU A 365 8.15 -8.47 19.62
C LEU A 365 9.48 -7.89 20.13
N ILE A 366 10.19 -7.14 19.29
CA ILE A 366 11.43 -6.45 19.63
C ILE A 366 11.22 -4.98 19.26
N ASP A 367 11.27 -4.09 20.27
CA ASP A 367 11.15 -2.64 20.12
C ASP A 367 9.99 -2.19 19.20
N PRO A 368 8.72 -2.62 19.48
CA PRO A 368 7.58 -2.23 18.65
C PRO A 368 7.45 -0.70 18.57
N TRP A 369 7.10 -0.19 17.39
CA TRP A 369 7.07 1.24 17.10
C TRP A 369 5.67 1.84 17.22
N GLY A 370 5.59 3.02 17.82
CA GLY A 370 4.40 3.86 17.81
C GLY A 370 4.12 4.53 16.47
N ALA A 371 3.12 5.42 16.44
CA ALA A 371 2.76 6.19 15.26
C ALA A 371 3.92 7.07 14.74
N ASP A 372 4.76 7.58 15.66
CA ASP A 372 5.92 8.42 15.39
C ASP A 372 7.19 7.64 14.98
N GLY A 373 7.10 6.30 14.89
CA GLY A 373 8.21 5.43 14.51
C GLY A 373 9.25 5.22 15.61
N LYS A 374 8.93 5.51 16.86
CA LYS A 374 9.81 5.27 18.00
C LYS A 374 9.36 4.06 18.82
N PRO A 375 10.29 3.36 19.51
CA PRO A 375 9.94 2.28 20.42
C PRO A 375 8.91 2.71 21.45
N LYS A 376 7.91 1.85 21.70
CA LYS A 376 6.85 2.04 22.67
C LYS A 376 7.12 1.26 23.95
#